data_AF-A0A4Y2TE22-F1
#
_entry.id   AF-A0A4Y2TE22-F1
#
_cell.length_a   1.000
_cell.length_b   1.000
_cell.length_c   1.000
_cell.angle_alpha   90.00
_cell.angle_beta   90.00
_cell.angle_gamma   90.00
#
_symmetry.space_group_name_H-M   'P 1'
#
loop_
_entity.id
_entity.type
_entity.pdbx_description
1 polymer ?
#
loop_
_entity_poly.entity_id
_entity_poly.type
_entity_poly.pdbx_seq_one_letter_code
_entity_poly.pdbx_strand_id
1 'polypeptide(L)'
;MNIDQNIKTGYFLPHHAAVREQKDGTKVRIVFDASSKGKGALSLSDCLESGPNLNPDLLKIILRFRLHKIVFCADIQRAFLEVGIAEEDREFLKFLWIKKEGPNLDISTHNIETLRYKRVTTLGIKCSPRLVSNAVHAWYQMQSTLGIKCSPFLLSANIRLHLEK
;
A
#
# COMPACT_ATOMS: atom_id res chain seq x y z
N MET A 1 -26.20 -20.51 13.47
CA MET A 1 -25.44 -19.75 12.47
C MET A 1 -25.54 -18.29 12.86
N ASN A 2 -24.62 -17.81 13.70
CA ASN A 2 -24.59 -16.40 14.12
C ASN A 2 -23.30 -15.82 13.55
N ILE A 3 -23.38 -15.36 12.31
CA ILE A 3 -22.34 -14.51 11.75
C ILE A 3 -22.62 -13.15 12.41
N ASP A 4 -21.67 -12.68 13.22
CA ASP A 4 -21.79 -11.45 14.00
C ASP A 4 -22.48 -10.34 13.19
N GLN A 5 -23.43 -9.65 13.82
CA GLN A 5 -24.32 -8.64 13.24
C GLN A 5 -23.60 -7.36 12.71
N ASN A 6 -22.28 -7.42 12.53
CA ASN A 6 -21.41 -6.35 12.05
C ASN A 6 -20.99 -6.53 10.55
N ILE A 7 -21.76 -7.31 9.78
CA ILE A 7 -21.61 -7.46 8.31
C ILE A 7 -22.22 -6.26 7.55
N LYS A 8 -22.97 -5.38 8.22
CA LYS A 8 -23.83 -4.40 7.55
C LYS A 8 -23.08 -3.29 6.79
N THR A 9 -21.82 -3.03 7.09
CA THR A 9 -21.02 -1.99 6.40
C THR A 9 -19.60 -2.49 6.12
N GLY A 10 -19.05 -2.15 4.95
CA GLY A 10 -17.66 -2.44 4.59
C GLY A 10 -17.45 -3.52 3.50
N TYR A 11 -16.18 -3.74 3.17
CA TYR A 11 -15.73 -4.62 2.09
C TYR A 11 -14.68 -5.62 2.62
N PHE A 12 -14.83 -6.89 2.25
CA PHE A 12 -13.84 -7.93 2.56
C PHE A 12 -12.90 -8.10 1.38
N LEU A 13 -11.60 -7.84 1.59
CA LEU A 13 -10.59 -8.07 0.57
C LEU A 13 -10.30 -9.56 0.45
N PRO A 14 -10.56 -10.17 -0.71
CA PRO A 14 -10.04 -11.48 -1.00
C PRO A 14 -8.51 -11.39 -1.05
N HIS A 15 -7.88 -12.43 -0.52
CA HIS A 15 -6.43 -12.56 -0.50
C HIS A 15 -6.03 -13.99 -0.82
N HIS A 16 -4.83 -14.14 -1.38
CA HIS A 16 -4.24 -15.44 -1.66
C HIS A 16 -2.73 -15.40 -1.38
N ALA A 17 -2.16 -16.57 -1.11
CA ALA A 17 -0.73 -16.71 -0.94
C ALA A 17 -0.06 -16.83 -2.32
N ALA A 18 0.77 -15.85 -2.69
CA ALA A 18 1.72 -15.96 -3.78
C ALA A 18 3.00 -16.59 -3.25
N VAL A 19 3.23 -17.85 -3.63
CA VAL A 19 4.42 -18.61 -3.26
C VAL A 19 5.45 -18.47 -4.36
N ARG A 20 6.64 -17.98 -4.02
CA ARG A 20 7.79 -17.96 -4.92
C ARG A 20 8.88 -18.86 -4.38
N GLU A 21 9.11 -19.96 -5.06
CA GLU A 21 10.20 -20.88 -4.77
C GLU A 21 11.52 -20.26 -5.28
N GLN A 22 12.52 -20.19 -4.40
CA GLN A 22 13.87 -19.75 -4.73
C GLN A 22 14.88 -20.75 -4.16
N LYS A 23 16.09 -20.76 -4.73
CA LYS A 23 17.18 -21.66 -4.29
C LYS A 23 17.52 -21.48 -2.80
N ASP A 24 17.34 -20.28 -2.26
CA ASP A 24 17.65 -19.94 -0.86
C ASP A 24 16.42 -20.00 0.08
N GLY A 25 15.30 -20.55 -0.39
CA GLY A 25 14.09 -20.78 0.41
C GLY A 25 12.78 -20.34 -0.27
N THR A 26 11.66 -20.77 0.32
CA THR A 26 10.31 -20.45 -0.16
C THR A 26 9.82 -19.15 0.44
N LYS A 27 9.73 -18.09 -0.38
CA LYS A 27 9.18 -16.80 0.06
C LYS A 27 7.69 -16.74 -0.24
N VAL A 28 6.87 -16.71 0.81
CA VAL A 28 5.41 -16.51 0.70
C VAL A 28 5.06 -15.04 0.86
N ARG A 29 4.21 -14.51 -0.02
CA ARG A 29 3.63 -13.17 0.09
C ARG A 29 2.11 -13.27 0.02
N ILE A 30 1.42 -12.55 0.90
CA ILE A 30 -0.03 -12.43 0.81
C ILE A 30 -0.34 -11.34 -0.21
N VAL A 31 -1.13 -11.66 -1.22
CA VAL A 31 -1.59 -10.74 -2.26
C VAL A 31 -3.07 -10.50 -2.05
N PHE A 32 -3.45 -9.23 -1.99
CA PHE A 32 -4.84 -8.80 -1.88
C PHE A 32 -5.36 -8.38 -3.25
N ASP A 33 -6.59 -8.77 -3.56
CA ASP A 33 -7.27 -8.42 -4.79
C ASP A 33 -8.43 -7.47 -4.52
N ALA A 34 -8.17 -6.17 -4.63
CA ALA A 34 -9.20 -5.14 -4.51
C ALA A 34 -10.01 -4.94 -5.81
N SER A 35 -9.72 -5.70 -6.87
CA SER A 35 -10.46 -5.67 -8.14
C SER A 35 -11.52 -6.76 -8.25
N SER A 36 -11.46 -7.75 -7.35
CA SER A 36 -12.47 -8.78 -7.22
C SER A 36 -13.85 -8.16 -6.97
N LYS A 37 -14.88 -8.77 -7.56
CA LYS A 37 -16.28 -8.32 -7.43
C LYS A 37 -17.24 -9.48 -7.56
N GLY A 38 -18.34 -9.38 -6.80
CA GLY A 38 -19.49 -10.25 -6.99
C GLY A 38 -20.23 -9.95 -8.29
N LYS A 39 -21.05 -10.88 -8.75
CA LYS A 39 -21.90 -10.69 -9.94
C LYS A 39 -22.84 -9.50 -9.71
N GLY A 40 -22.64 -8.42 -10.46
CA GLY A 40 -23.44 -7.19 -10.34
C GLY A 40 -23.03 -6.24 -9.21
N ALA A 41 -21.94 -6.53 -8.48
CA ALA A 41 -21.41 -5.65 -7.43
C ALA A 41 -20.21 -4.83 -7.94
N LEU A 42 -19.95 -3.69 -7.29
CA LEU A 42 -18.75 -2.88 -7.52
C LEU A 42 -17.55 -3.48 -6.79
N SER A 43 -16.36 -3.39 -7.39
CA SER A 43 -15.11 -3.71 -6.70
C SER A 43 -14.67 -2.54 -5.82
N LEU A 44 -13.85 -2.81 -4.81
CA LEU A 44 -13.22 -1.75 -4.02
C LEU A 44 -12.43 -0.77 -4.91
N SER A 45 -11.79 -1.29 -5.95
CA SER A 45 -11.04 -0.49 -6.92
C SER A 45 -11.90 0.38 -7.85
N ASP A 46 -13.21 0.12 -7.94
CA ASP A 46 -14.15 0.96 -8.70
C ASP A 46 -14.68 2.10 -7.82
N CYS A 47 -14.79 1.86 -6.51
CA CYS A 47 -15.18 2.88 -5.53
C CYS A 47 -14.03 3.83 -5.15
N LEU A 48 -12.78 3.39 -5.34
CA LEU A 48 -11.60 4.19 -4.99
C LEU A 48 -11.12 5.04 -6.16
N GLU A 49 -11.04 6.35 -5.92
CA GLU A 49 -10.47 7.28 -6.86
C GLU A 49 -8.93 7.13 -6.91
N SER A 50 -8.39 6.81 -8.09
CA SER A 50 -6.95 6.69 -8.28
C SER A 50 -6.23 8.04 -8.23
N GLY A 51 -6.96 9.13 -8.52
CA GLY A 51 -6.43 10.49 -8.62
C GLY A 51 -5.47 10.69 -9.80
N PRO A 52 -4.88 11.89 -9.93
CA PRO A 52 -3.92 12.18 -10.99
C PRO A 52 -2.67 11.32 -10.85
N ASN A 53 -2.08 10.93 -11.99
CA ASN A 53 -0.85 10.15 -11.99
C ASN A 53 0.31 11.00 -11.45
N LEU A 54 0.70 10.71 -10.20
CA LEU A 54 1.81 11.38 -9.52
C LEU A 54 3.18 10.80 -9.89
N ASN A 55 3.25 9.78 -10.77
CA ASN A 55 4.55 9.30 -11.24
C ASN A 55 5.21 10.38 -12.09
N PRO A 56 6.35 10.93 -11.66
CA PRO A 56 7.09 11.88 -12.47
C PRO A 56 7.56 11.22 -13.77
N ASP A 57 7.59 12.01 -14.83
CA ASP A 57 8.08 11.56 -16.14
C ASP A 57 9.53 11.10 -16.00
N LEU A 58 9.76 9.81 -16.25
CA LEU A 58 11.08 9.18 -16.12
C LEU A 58 12.13 9.88 -16.98
N LEU A 59 11.75 10.38 -18.17
CA LEU A 59 12.67 11.11 -19.03
C LEU A 59 13.08 12.44 -18.40
N LYS A 60 12.12 13.20 -17.83
CA LYS A 60 12.42 14.45 -17.11
C LYS A 60 13.34 14.20 -15.92
N ILE A 61 13.13 13.10 -15.21
CA ILE A 61 13.96 12.69 -14.09
C ILE A 61 15.40 12.39 -14.53
N ILE A 62 15.57 11.58 -15.58
CA ILE A 62 16.90 11.22 -16.10
C ILE A 62 17.64 12.45 -16.62
N LEU A 63 16.95 13.34 -17.34
CA LEU A 63 17.54 14.59 -17.83
C LEU A 63 18.02 15.47 -16.68
N ARG A 64 17.23 15.60 -15.60
CA ARG A 64 17.65 16.34 -14.40
C ARG A 64 18.87 15.72 -13.73
N PHE A 65 19.00 14.40 -13.66
CA PHE A 65 20.23 13.81 -13.11
C PHE A 65 21.48 14.15 -13.90
N ARG A 66 21.37 14.28 -15.21
CA ARG A 66 22.51 14.68 -16.05
C ARG A 66 22.92 16.13 -15.82
N LEU A 67 22.03 16.98 -15.33
CA LEU A 67 22.33 18.40 -15.05
C LEU A 67 23.12 18.59 -13.74
N HIS A 68 23.06 17.64 -12.81
CA HIS A 68 23.64 17.80 -11.49
C HIS A 68 24.86 16.90 -11.27
N LYS A 69 25.92 17.47 -10.68
CA LYS A 69 27.19 16.77 -10.42
C LYS A 69 27.06 15.66 -9.36
N ILE A 70 26.13 15.81 -8.41
CA ILE A 70 25.92 14.89 -7.28
C ILE A 70 24.42 14.70 -7.07
N VAL A 71 23.99 13.45 -6.91
CA VAL A 71 22.59 13.08 -6.70
C VAL A 71 22.51 11.98 -5.64
N PHE A 72 21.64 12.14 -4.64
CA PHE A 72 21.36 11.09 -3.66
C PHE A 72 20.13 10.28 -4.05
N CYS A 73 20.17 8.98 -3.84
CA CYS A 73 19.05 8.06 -4.04
C CYS A 73 18.86 7.25 -2.77
N ALA A 74 17.64 7.22 -2.23
CA ALA A 74 17.30 6.37 -1.11
C ALA A 74 16.00 5.60 -1.42
N ASP A 75 16.00 4.31 -1.11
CA ASP A 75 14.78 3.52 -1.08
C ASP A 75 14.14 3.68 0.31
N ILE A 76 12.86 4.06 0.36
CA ILE A 76 12.13 4.08 1.63
C ILE A 76 11.62 2.66 1.86
N GLN A 77 12.38 1.93 2.66
CA GLN A 77 11.93 0.62 3.10
C GLN A 77 10.56 0.75 3.78
N ARG A 78 9.57 0.00 3.27
CA ARG A 78 8.21 -0.07 3.83
C ARG A 78 7.46 1.27 3.85
N ALA A 79 7.69 2.18 2.90
CA ALA A 79 7.01 3.49 2.80
C ALA A 79 5.48 3.46 3.04
N PHE A 80 4.80 2.47 2.47
CA PHE A 80 3.35 2.30 2.61
C PHE A 80 2.92 2.02 4.05
N LEU A 81 3.75 1.32 4.82
CA LEU A 81 3.51 1.09 6.22
C LEU A 81 3.76 2.34 7.07
N GLU A 82 4.27 3.45 6.55
CA GLU A 82 4.38 4.68 7.34
C GLU A 82 3.13 5.57 7.21
N VAL A 83 2.27 5.28 6.24
CA VAL A 83 1.03 6.05 6.04
C VAL A 83 -0.13 5.38 6.78
N GLY A 84 -0.68 6.08 7.78
CA GLY A 84 -1.87 5.65 8.51
C GLY A 84 -3.15 5.82 7.70
N ILE A 85 -4.14 4.96 7.95
CA ILE A 85 -5.48 5.04 7.36
C ILE A 85 -6.46 5.58 8.40
N ALA A 86 -7.34 6.48 7.97
CA ALA A 86 -8.42 7.03 8.79
C ALA A 86 -9.32 5.91 9.33
N GLU A 87 -9.81 6.04 10.55
CA GLU A 87 -10.52 4.94 11.23
C GLU A 87 -11.81 4.51 10.50
N GLU A 88 -12.50 5.47 9.90
CA GLU A 88 -13.67 5.26 9.02
C GLU A 88 -13.37 4.38 7.81
N ASP A 89 -12.22 4.54 7.17
CA ASP A 89 -11.86 3.82 5.94
C ASP A 89 -11.36 2.39 6.21
N ARG A 90 -10.96 2.08 7.46
CA ARG A 90 -10.44 0.75 7.83
C ARG A 90 -11.49 -0.35 7.68
N GLU A 91 -12.77 0.01 7.69
CA GLU A 91 -13.88 -0.90 7.46
C GLU A 91 -13.90 -1.46 6.02
N PHE A 92 -13.31 -0.77 5.05
CA PHE A 92 -13.20 -1.27 3.67
C PHE A 92 -11.97 -2.15 3.45
N LEU A 93 -11.11 -2.29 4.46
CA LEU A 93 -9.84 -3.00 4.41
C LEU A 93 -9.81 -4.23 5.32
N LYS A 94 -10.98 -4.87 5.48
CA LYS A 94 -11.16 -6.09 6.28
C LYS A 94 -10.75 -7.30 5.46
N PHE A 95 -10.14 -8.31 6.07
CA PHE A 95 -9.88 -9.60 5.45
C PHE A 95 -10.05 -10.73 6.47
N LEU A 96 -10.39 -11.91 5.98
CA LEU A 96 -10.55 -13.10 6.80
C LEU A 96 -9.20 -13.78 7.00
N TRP A 97 -8.92 -14.31 8.18
CA TRP A 97 -7.69 -15.02 8.48
C TRP A 97 -8.01 -16.30 9.25
N ILE A 98 -7.39 -17.42 8.88
CA ILE A 98 -7.61 -18.69 9.56
C ILE A 98 -6.51 -18.85 10.61
N LYS A 99 -6.91 -18.87 11.89
CA LYS A 99 -6.03 -19.26 12.99
C LYS A 99 -5.83 -20.77 12.95
N LYS A 100 -4.58 -21.20 12.96
CA LYS A 100 -4.23 -22.62 13.06
C LYS A 100 -4.16 -23.00 14.54
N GLU A 101 -5.20 -23.65 15.05
CA GLU A 101 -5.13 -24.38 16.32
C GLU A 101 -5.00 -25.88 16.02
N GLY A 102 -3.77 -26.40 16.06
CA GLY A 102 -3.48 -27.84 15.91
C GLY A 102 -2.97 -28.29 14.53
N PRO A 103 -2.68 -29.61 14.38
CA PRO A 103 -2.06 -30.18 13.17
C PRO A 103 -3.00 -30.25 11.96
N ASN A 104 -4.32 -30.27 12.18
CA ASN A 104 -5.33 -30.33 11.13
C ASN A 104 -5.97 -28.95 10.88
N LEU A 105 -6.14 -28.60 9.61
CA LEU A 105 -6.85 -27.38 9.20
C LEU A 105 -8.36 -27.67 9.18
N ASP A 106 -8.97 -27.79 10.35
CA ASP A 106 -10.44 -27.88 10.42
C ASP A 106 -11.02 -26.50 10.11
N ILE A 107 -11.71 -26.39 8.97
CA ILE A 107 -12.43 -25.18 8.50
C ILE A 107 -13.73 -24.99 9.32
N SER A 108 -13.72 -25.39 10.59
CA SER A 108 -14.84 -25.09 11.48
C SER A 108 -14.86 -23.58 11.69
N THR A 109 -16.07 -22.98 11.70
CA THR A 109 -16.29 -21.53 11.73
C THR A 109 -15.63 -20.82 12.94
N HIS A 110 -15.20 -21.58 13.94
CA HIS A 110 -14.57 -21.09 15.17
C HIS A 110 -13.10 -20.66 14.99
N ASN A 111 -12.45 -21.01 13.87
CA ASN A 111 -11.03 -20.71 13.64
C ASN A 111 -10.79 -19.51 12.71
N ILE A 112 -11.84 -18.79 12.28
CA ILE A 112 -11.73 -17.69 11.32
C ILE A 112 -11.85 -16.36 12.05
N GLU A 113 -10.82 -15.53 11.95
CA GLU A 113 -10.80 -14.17 12.47
C GLU A 113 -10.91 -13.14 11.36
N THR A 114 -11.51 -11.98 11.68
CA THR A 114 -11.49 -10.82 10.78
C THR A 114 -10.42 -9.84 11.22
N LEU A 115 -9.42 -9.64 10.37
CA LEU A 115 -8.35 -8.67 10.57
C LEU A 115 -8.57 -7.42 9.71
N ARG A 116 -8.00 -6.29 10.13
CA ARG A 116 -8.16 -4.99 9.46
C ARG A 116 -6.81 -4.31 9.30
N TYR A 117 -6.60 -3.67 8.15
CA TYR A 117 -5.43 -2.83 7.96
C TYR A 117 -5.60 -1.46 8.65
N LYS A 118 -4.56 -1.05 9.38
CA LYS A 118 -4.46 0.30 9.97
C LYS A 118 -3.61 1.27 9.16
N ARG A 119 -2.83 0.73 8.21
CA ARG A 119 -1.82 1.45 7.42
C ARG A 119 -1.98 1.08 5.95
N VAL A 120 -1.52 1.95 5.05
CA VAL A 120 -1.65 1.75 3.61
C VAL A 120 -0.97 0.44 3.20
N THR A 121 -1.68 -0.37 2.43
CA THR A 121 -1.16 -1.63 1.92
C THR A 121 -0.52 -1.45 0.56
N THR A 122 0.53 -2.24 0.32
CA THR A 122 1.33 -2.24 -0.91
C THR A 122 0.67 -2.95 -2.09
N LEU A 123 -0.43 -3.67 -1.88
CA LEU A 123 -0.91 -4.70 -2.80
C LEU A 123 -2.41 -4.56 -3.07
N GLY A 124 -2.76 -4.29 -4.32
CA GLY A 124 -4.11 -4.41 -4.86
C GLY A 124 -4.92 -3.11 -4.91
N ILE A 125 -4.59 -2.08 -4.14
CA ILE A 125 -5.39 -0.86 -4.03
C ILE A 125 -4.83 0.25 -4.93
N LYS A 126 -5.66 0.73 -5.88
CA LYS A 126 -5.25 1.73 -6.88
C LYS A 126 -4.77 3.06 -6.29
N CYS A 127 -5.31 3.49 -5.15
CA CYS A 127 -4.97 4.78 -4.53
C CYS A 127 -3.69 4.74 -3.65
N SER A 128 -3.16 3.57 -3.29
CA SER A 128 -2.01 3.44 -2.38
C SER A 128 -0.77 4.24 -2.81
N PRO A 129 -0.32 4.20 -4.09
CA PRO A 129 0.85 4.96 -4.52
C PRO A 129 0.66 6.47 -4.34
N ARG A 130 -0.55 6.97 -4.62
CA ARG A 130 -0.90 8.38 -4.45
C ARG A 130 -0.84 8.80 -2.98
N LEU A 131 -1.39 8.00 -2.07
CA LEU A 131 -1.37 8.30 -0.63
C LEU A 131 0.06 8.44 -0.11
N VAL A 132 0.96 7.53 -0.49
CA VAL A 132 2.38 7.62 -0.12
C VAL A 132 3.05 8.83 -0.76
N SER A 133 2.81 9.09 -2.05
CA SER A 133 3.40 10.24 -2.73
C SER A 133 2.98 11.56 -2.08
N ASN A 134 1.70 11.72 -1.75
CA ASN A 134 1.19 12.90 -1.06
C ASN A 134 1.80 13.07 0.33
N ALA A 135 1.92 11.99 1.10
CA ALA A 135 2.54 12.04 2.43
C ALA A 135 3.99 12.52 2.36
N VAL A 136 4.76 12.02 1.39
CA VAL A 136 6.16 12.46 1.22
C VAL A 136 6.26 13.87 0.67
N HIS A 137 5.37 14.28 -0.24
CA HIS A 137 5.30 15.68 -0.69
C HIS A 137 4.98 16.63 0.47
N ALA A 138 4.01 16.29 1.33
CA ALA A 138 3.66 17.10 2.50
C ALA A 138 4.84 17.23 3.47
N TRP A 139 5.51 16.11 3.77
CA TRP A 139 6.72 16.12 4.59
C TRP A 139 7.82 17.02 3.99
N TYR A 140 8.02 16.98 2.68
CA TYR A 140 8.98 17.85 2.01
C TYR A 140 8.61 19.33 2.13
N GLN A 141 7.34 19.70 1.93
CA GLN A 141 6.91 21.09 2.07
C GLN A 141 7.22 21.62 3.47
N MET A 142 7.02 20.80 4.52
CA MET A 142 7.42 21.15 5.89
C MET A 142 8.94 21.32 6.03
N GLN A 143 9.76 20.53 5.34
CA GLN A 143 11.22 20.70 5.38
C GLN A 143 11.72 21.91 4.60
N SER A 144 11.07 22.25 3.48
CA SER A 144 11.41 23.44 2.71
C SER A 144 11.18 24.72 3.53
N THR A 145 10.18 24.75 4.42
CA THR A 145 9.98 25.87 5.36
C THR A 145 11.09 25.98 6.41
N LEU A 146 11.86 24.90 6.65
CA LEU A 146 13.01 24.86 7.54
C LEU A 146 14.33 25.22 6.84
N GLY A 147 14.29 25.68 5.59
CA GLY A 147 15.47 26.17 4.85
C GLY A 147 16.29 25.10 4.13
N ILE A 148 15.83 23.85 4.11
CA ILE A 148 16.47 22.77 3.36
C ILE A 148 16.05 22.87 1.89
N LYS A 149 16.92 23.42 1.03
CA LYS A 149 16.71 23.45 -0.43
C LYS A 149 17.12 22.12 -1.06
N CYS A 150 16.17 21.21 -1.20
CA CYS A 150 16.42 19.88 -1.72
C CYS A 150 15.31 19.45 -2.68
N SER A 151 15.40 19.66 -3.99
CA SER A 151 14.32 19.25 -4.91
C SER A 151 14.07 17.72 -4.88
N PRO A 152 12.93 17.23 -4.32
CA PRO A 152 12.70 15.81 -4.17
C PRO A 152 11.97 15.28 -5.39
N PHE A 153 12.39 14.12 -5.88
CA PHE A 153 11.65 13.37 -6.88
C PHE A 153 11.28 12.01 -6.32
N LEU A 154 9.99 11.71 -6.30
CA LEU A 154 9.45 10.45 -5.81
C LEU A 154 9.18 9.52 -6.97
N LEU A 155 9.86 8.39 -7.00
CA LEU A 155 9.53 7.30 -7.91
C LEU A 155 9.10 6.12 -7.03
N SER A 156 7.79 5.91 -6.90
CA SER A 156 7.18 4.72 -6.26
C SER A 156 8.01 4.16 -5.08
N ALA A 157 7.90 4.80 -3.91
CA ALA A 157 8.62 4.47 -2.67
C ALA A 157 10.14 4.74 -2.62
N ASN A 158 10.76 5.31 -3.66
CA ASN A 158 12.12 5.85 -3.57
C ASN A 158 12.06 7.36 -3.30
N ILE A 159 12.62 7.81 -2.17
CA ILE A 159 12.92 9.23 -1.91
C ILE A 159 14.24 9.55 -2.62
N ARG A 160 14.20 10.55 -3.49
CA ARG A 160 15.42 11.08 -4.10
C ARG A 160 15.58 12.53 -3.69
N LEU A 161 16.54 12.79 -2.80
CA LEU A 161 16.84 14.13 -2.33
C LEU A 161 17.97 14.73 -3.18
N HIS A 162 17.72 15.92 -3.73
CA HIS A 162 18.79 16.75 -4.27
C HIS A 162 19.31 17.67 -3.18
N LEU A 163 20.55 18.19 -3.28
CA LEU A 163 21.03 19.28 -2.43
C LEU A 163 21.31 20.45 -3.39
N GLU A 164 20.54 21.52 -3.28
CA GLU A 164 20.85 22.76 -3.99
C GLU A 164 21.90 23.54 -3.17
N LYS A 165 22.88 24.11 -3.87
CA LYS A 165 23.84 25.04 -3.28
C LYS A 165 23.17 26.35 -2.86
#